data_AF-A0A847E6Q1-F1
#
_entry.id   AF-A0A847E6Q1-F1
#
_cell.length_a   1.000
_cell.length_b   1.000
_cell.length_c   1.000
_cell.angle_alpha   90.00
_cell.angle_beta   90.00
_cell.angle_gamma   90.00
#
_symmetry.space_group_name_H-M   'P 1'
#
loop_
_entity.id
_entity.type
_entity.pdbx_description
1 polymer ?
#
loop_
_entity_poly.entity_id
_entity_poly.type
_entity_poly.pdbx_seq_one_letter_code
_entity_poly.pdbx_strand_id
1 'polypeptide(L)' 'AIFTVTPDIVSAFPALSARMMGWTQVPLMCSQEIPVPGALPRCIRVLLHVNTDKSQSEINHVYLREAASLRRDLI' A
#
# COMPACT_ATOMS: atom_id res chain seq x y z
N ALA A 1 8.27 5.70 -1.83
CA ALA A 1 7.09 4.86 -1.54
C ALA A 1 7.39 3.42 -1.88
N ILE A 2 6.99 2.49 -1.02
CA ILE A 2 7.10 1.05 -1.26
C ILE A 2 5.69 0.51 -1.46
N PHE A 3 5.47 -0.21 -2.56
CA PHE A 3 4.21 -0.86 -2.90
C PHE A 3 4.42 -2.37 -2.83
N THR A 4 3.48 -3.09 -2.20
CA THR A 4 3.40 -4.55 -2.31
C THR A 4 2.09 -4.96 -2.98
N VAL A 5 2.15 -6.03 -3.77
CA VAL A 5 0.95 -6.63 -4.39
C VAL A 5 0.91 -8.12 -4.07
N THR A 6 -0.29 -8.65 -3.90
CA THR A 6 -0.46 -10.10 -3.83
C THR A 6 -0.10 -10.77 -5.17
N PRO A 7 0.37 -12.03 -5.16
CA PRO A 7 0.85 -12.71 -6.37
C PRO A 7 -0.18 -12.86 -7.51
N ASP A 8 -1.47 -12.70 -7.20
CA ASP A 8 -2.58 -12.75 -8.15
C ASP A 8 -2.80 -11.43 -8.92
N ILE A 9 -2.04 -10.37 -8.64
CA ILE A 9 -2.01 -9.13 -9.43
C ILE A 9 -0.75 -9.09 -10.29
N VAL A 10 -0.94 -9.27 -11.60
CA VAL A 10 0.14 -9.26 -12.60
C VAL A 10 -0.11 -8.30 -13.77
N SER A 11 -1.21 -7.55 -13.74
CA SER A 11 -1.67 -6.74 -14.86
C SER A 11 -0.96 -5.39 -15.01
N ALA A 12 -0.44 -4.82 -13.91
CA ALA A 12 0.23 -3.53 -13.91
C ALA A 12 1.07 -3.29 -12.64
N PHE A 13 2.05 -2.39 -12.72
CA PHE A 13 2.81 -1.91 -11.57
C PHE A 13 2.06 -0.78 -10.82
N PRO A 14 1.84 -0.87 -9.50
CA PRO A 14 1.20 0.21 -8.73
C PRO A 14 1.95 1.55 -8.78
N ALA A 15 3.28 1.53 -8.91
CA ALA A 15 4.09 2.73 -9.01
C ALA A 15 3.73 3.61 -10.24
N LEU A 16 3.15 3.02 -11.30
CA LEU A 16 2.67 3.78 -12.46
C LEU A 16 1.59 4.79 -12.06
N SER A 17 0.65 4.40 -11.20
CA SER A 17 -0.40 5.29 -10.70
C SER A 17 0.20 6.49 -9.95
N ALA A 18 1.24 6.27 -9.14
CA ALA A 18 1.93 7.36 -8.45
C ALA A 18 2.62 8.32 -9.43
N ARG A 19 3.23 7.80 -10.51
CA ARG A 19 3.79 8.65 -11.58
C ARG A 19 2.71 9.47 -12.28
N MET A 20 1.56 8.88 -12.59
CA MET A 20 0.42 9.57 -13.18
C MET A 20 -0.15 10.67 -12.27
N MET A 21 -0.05 10.49 -10.95
CA MET A 21 -0.40 11.50 -9.94
C MET A 21 0.68 12.59 -9.75
N GLY A 22 1.73 12.61 -10.59
CA GLY A 22 2.76 13.65 -10.55
C GLY A 22 3.92 13.39 -9.61
N TRP A 23 4.05 12.19 -9.02
CA TRP A 23 5.20 11.84 -8.19
C TRP A 23 6.41 11.54 -9.07
N THR A 24 6.96 12.53 -9.76
CA THR A 24 8.05 12.33 -10.73
C THR A 24 9.42 12.14 -10.07
N GLN A 25 9.67 12.80 -8.94
CA GLN A 25 10.95 12.78 -8.22
C GLN A 25 10.98 11.85 -6.99
N VAL A 26 9.83 11.35 -6.55
CA VAL A 26 9.77 10.44 -5.40
C VAL A 26 10.36 9.08 -5.78
N PRO A 27 11.28 8.50 -4.99
CA PRO A 27 11.75 7.13 -5.23
C PRO A 27 10.61 6.14 -4.98
N LEU A 28 10.33 5.26 -5.95
CA LEU A 28 9.26 4.27 -5.91
C LEU A 28 9.83 2.86 -6.05
N MET A 29 9.29 1.90 -5.29
CA MET A 29 9.66 0.50 -5.36
C MET A 29 8.41 -0.37 -5.31
N CYS A 30 8.36 -1.42 -6.14
CA CYS A 30 7.32 -2.45 -6.07
C CYS A 30 7.96 -3.78 -5.64
N SER A 31 7.26 -4.54 -4.82
CA SER A 31 7.59 -5.92 -4.44
C SER A 31 6.34 -6.79 -4.50
N GLN A 32 6.54 -8.09 -4.61
CA GLN A 32 5.48 -9.05 -4.31
C GLN A 32 5.32 -9.18 -2.78
N GLU A 33 4.09 -9.33 -2.34
CA GLU A 33 3.74 -9.69 -0.96
C GLU A 33 3.92 -11.21 -0.73
N ILE A 34 4.15 -11.60 0.52
CA ILE A 34 4.22 -13.01 0.90
C ILE A 34 2.91 -13.77 0.58
N PRO A 35 2.97 -14.93 -0.12
CA PRO A 35 1.78 -15.66 -0.57
C PRO A 35 1.17 -16.54 0.53
N VAL A 36 0.64 -15.92 1.59
CA VAL A 36 0.03 -16.67 2.71
C VAL A 36 -1.33 -17.26 2.30
N PRO A 37 -1.55 -18.58 2.44
CA PRO A 37 -2.85 -19.19 2.12
C PRO A 37 -3.99 -18.56 2.92
N GLY A 38 -5.12 -18.28 2.24
CA GLY A 38 -6.29 -17.64 2.85
C GLY A 38 -6.14 -16.14 3.15
N ALA A 39 -4.99 -15.53 2.82
CA ALA A 39 -4.83 -14.09 2.91
C ALA A 39 -5.72 -13.36 1.88
N LEU A 40 -5.96 -12.07 2.13
CA LEU A 40 -6.81 -11.24 1.29
C LEU A 40 -6.28 -11.19 -0.16
N PRO A 41 -7.03 -11.67 -1.16
CA PRO A 41 -6.59 -11.67 -2.56
C PRO A 41 -6.68 -10.27 -3.17
N ARG A 42 -5.99 -10.07 -4.30
CA ARG A 42 -5.99 -8.81 -5.07
C ARG A 42 -5.75 -7.57 -4.21
N CYS A 43 -4.80 -7.66 -3.28
CA CYS A 43 -4.51 -6.60 -2.34
C CYS A 43 -3.26 -5.83 -2.75
N ILE A 44 -3.37 -4.50 -2.81
CA ILE A 44 -2.25 -3.58 -2.98
C ILE A 44 -2.02 -2.88 -1.64
N ARG A 45 -0.79 -2.90 -1.13
CA ARG A 45 -0.39 -2.18 0.09
C ARG A 45 0.61 -1.10 -0.26
N VAL A 46 0.61 -0.03 0.54
CA VAL A 46 1.53 1.10 0.37
C VAL A 46 2.15 1.44 1.72
N LEU A 47 3.47 1.47 1.76
CA LEU A 47 4.24 2.05 2.84
C LEU A 47 4.85 3.37 2.37
N LEU A 48 4.40 4.46 3.01
CA LEU A 48 4.87 5.81 2.77
C LEU A 48 5.75 6.25 3.94
N HIS A 49 7.03 6.44 3.65
CA HIS A 49 7.91 7.21 4.53
C HIS A 49 7.72 8.68 4.18
N VAL A 50 7.30 9.47 5.16
CA VAL A 50 7.05 10.91 5.02
C VAL A 50 7.81 11.64 6.12
N ASN A 51 8.43 12.77 5.77
CA ASN A 51 8.96 13.68 6.78
C ASN A 51 7.78 14.50 7.31
N THR A 52 7.52 14.42 8.62
CA THR A 52 6.39 15.09 9.25
C THR A 52 6.68 15.34 10.73
N ASP A 53 6.11 16.40 11.27
CA ASP A 53 6.18 16.71 12.71
C ASP A 53 5.06 16.02 13.52
N LYS A 54 4.17 15.28 12.85
CA LYS A 54 3.10 14.52 13.50
C LYS A 54 3.67 13.39 14.34
N SER A 55 3.10 13.20 15.52
CA SER A 55 3.35 12.01 16.33
C SER A 55 2.77 10.75 15.68
N GLN A 56 3.23 9.59 16.13
CA GLN A 56 2.80 8.30 15.60
C GLN A 56 1.28 8.08 15.71
N SER A 57 0.63 8.55 16.77
CA SER A 57 -0.82 8.41 16.98
C SER A 57 -1.66 9.34 16.10
N GLU A 58 -1.06 10.38 15.52
CA GLU A 58 -1.74 11.30 14.60
C GLU A 58 -1.73 10.81 13.15
N ILE A 59 -1.00 9.71 12.87
CA ILE A 59 -0.93 9.11 11.55
C ILE A 59 -2.20 8.30 11.29
N ASN A 60 -2.95 8.73 10.26
CA ASN A 60 -4.13 8.01 9.81
C ASN A 60 -3.75 6.96 8.77
N HIS A 61 -3.76 5.69 9.18
CA HIS A 61 -3.57 4.57 8.27
C HIS A 61 -4.87 4.27 7.52
N VAL A 62 -4.83 4.28 6.18
CA VAL A 62 -6.03 4.15 5.35
C VAL A 62 -6.18 2.74 4.81
N TYR A 63 -7.33 2.11 5.08
CA TYR A 63 -7.71 0.80 4.56
C TYR A 63 -9.04 0.92 3.81
N LEU A 64 -9.05 0.53 2.54
CA LEU A 64 -10.20 0.69 1.65
C LEU A 64 -10.74 -0.67 1.21
N ARG A 65 -12.04 -0.73 0.91
CA ARG A 65 -12.72 -1.93 0.38
C ARG A 65 -12.51 -3.14 1.30
N GLU A 66 -12.24 -4.32 0.76
CA GLU A 66 -12.02 -5.53 1.56
C GLU A 66 -10.77 -5.44 2.46
N ALA A 67 -9.83 -4.54 2.16
CA ALA A 67 -8.64 -4.32 3.00
C ALA A 67 -8.96 -3.70 4.36
N ALA A 68 -10.15 -3.11 4.57
CA ALA A 68 -10.61 -2.67 5.89
C ALA A 68 -10.58 -3.81 6.92
N SER A 69 -10.83 -5.05 6.48
CA SER A 69 -10.78 -6.24 7.35
C SER A 69 -9.40 -6.55 7.94
N LEU A 70 -8.31 -5.97 7.38
CA LEU A 70 -6.94 -6.17 7.83
C LEU A 70 -6.59 -5.38 9.11
N ARG A 71 -7.40 -4.39 9.46
CA ARG A 71 -7.28 -3.61 10.71
C ARG A 71 -8.65 -3.50 11.37
N ARG A 72 -9.03 -4.57 12.06
CA ARG A 72 -10.30 -4.64 12.81
C ARG A 72 -10.35 -3.66 13.98
N ASP A 73 -9.21 -3.17 14.44
CA ASP A 73 -9.07 -2.16 15.48
C ASP A 73 -9.33 -0.72 14.98
N LEU A 74 -9.45 -0.52 13.67
CA LEU A 74 -9.80 0.78 13.06
C LEU A 74 -11.29 0.86 12.65
N ILE A 75 -12.08 -0.20 12.90
CA ILE A 75 -13.52 -0.29 12.64
C ILE A 75 -14.29 -0.21 13.95
#